data_AF-A0A945CZ03-F1
#
_entry.id   AF-A0A945CZ03-F1
#
_cell.length_a   1.000
_cell.length_b   1.000
_cell.length_c   1.000
_cell.angle_alpha   90.00
_cell.angle_beta   90.00
_cell.angle_gamma   90.00
#
_symmetry.space_group_name_H-M   'P 1'
#
loop_
_entity.id
_entity.type
_entity.pdbx_description
1 polymer ?
#
loop_
_entity_poly.entity_id
_entity_poly.type
_entity_poly.pdbx_seq_one_letter_code
_entity_poly.pdbx_strand_id
1 'polypeptide(L)'
;DGFQQLVRSSYPNLKMLNGHPTYQETDLKKYLFDDLADLFSSGDISTLTEAEEEIQIVLRQRNTAIERTTFRDLSEQFMKKPYGWHLNAVQCLLAQLYRKGKVDIRFEGSSLDEQQVLQLLPQSAQATSLIVRPLEEIDATKLKQLKDFHHDFFKTSNPASDYRNVIREFRTALQTKINYFEQLEKQQSTYPFLNSLGPVLENLAELKNKSDSDLLDDITAVAEQHLDLADEKLDPIQSFMNGTQFPVYLEVLEYWQKNKDDALNLDDKNTAEIEKMLNSDKPWQDTRSAKTALEKLRPQLEHEKSKARQTVADDLEILKGEIRYDLKFDKVSPEKQKEILQPLDDLATQLGSINSLSAIKTQKLHAQNVYIKQLNQLADIEVEGGVVEESKTTISNRSVNIDYQKTLLSSDEDVEEYLKALKKAYQDAIRKNQQIALS
;
A
#
# COMPACT_ATOMS: atom_id res chain seq x y z
N ASP A 1 -43.90 26.50 -62.24
CA ASP A 1 -42.85 25.59 -62.75
C ASP A 1 -41.61 26.28 -63.33
N GLY A 2 -41.73 27.22 -64.27
CA GLY A 2 -40.54 27.88 -64.86
C GLY A 2 -39.65 28.65 -63.87
N PHE A 3 -40.23 29.34 -62.87
CA PHE A 3 -39.47 30.04 -61.83
C PHE A 3 -38.70 29.07 -60.91
N GLN A 4 -39.31 27.94 -60.55
CA GLN A 4 -38.64 26.91 -59.75
C GLN A 4 -37.52 26.22 -60.53
N GLN A 5 -37.68 26.00 -61.84
CA GLN A 5 -36.59 25.52 -62.71
C GLN A 5 -35.46 26.55 -62.85
N LEU A 6 -35.77 27.85 -62.87
CA LEU A 6 -34.77 28.92 -62.92
C LEU A 6 -34.01 29.06 -61.59
N VAL A 7 -34.67 28.88 -60.46
CA VAL A 7 -34.04 28.81 -59.12
C VAL A 7 -33.15 27.56 -59.03
N ARG A 8 -33.63 26.38 -59.47
CA ARG A 8 -32.86 25.13 -59.46
C ARG A 8 -31.63 25.17 -60.37
N SER A 9 -31.70 25.85 -61.51
CA SER A 9 -30.54 26.05 -62.41
C SER A 9 -29.57 27.13 -61.91
N SER A 10 -30.07 28.14 -61.18
CA SER A 10 -29.24 29.21 -60.62
C SER A 10 -28.55 28.85 -59.29
N TYR A 11 -29.14 27.93 -58.51
CA TYR A 11 -28.67 27.48 -57.20
C TYR A 11 -28.77 25.94 -57.09
N PRO A 12 -27.88 25.20 -57.76
CA PRO A 12 -27.95 23.74 -57.82
C PRO A 12 -27.78 23.06 -56.45
N ASN A 13 -27.12 23.71 -55.48
CA ASN A 13 -26.85 23.18 -54.15
C ASN A 13 -27.93 23.55 -53.12
N LEU A 14 -28.99 24.25 -53.51
CA LEU A 14 -30.13 24.52 -52.63
C LEU A 14 -30.87 23.23 -52.22
N LYS A 15 -30.78 22.20 -53.08
CA LYS A 15 -31.35 20.87 -52.83
C LYS A 15 -30.80 20.16 -51.58
N MET A 16 -29.61 20.56 -51.11
CA MET A 16 -28.97 20.00 -49.92
C MET A 16 -29.82 20.24 -48.65
N LEU A 17 -30.71 21.24 -48.68
CA LEU A 17 -31.64 21.55 -47.59
C LEU A 17 -32.98 20.80 -47.67
N ASN A 18 -33.23 19.98 -48.71
CA ASN A 18 -34.54 19.36 -48.99
C ASN A 18 -35.03 18.34 -47.94
N GLY A 19 -34.24 18.07 -46.89
CA GLY A 19 -34.63 17.22 -45.76
C GLY A 19 -35.35 17.95 -44.62
N HIS A 20 -35.41 19.29 -44.62
CA HIS A 20 -36.04 20.08 -43.55
C HIS A 20 -37.13 21.02 -44.08
N PRO A 21 -38.37 21.00 -43.56
CA PRO A 21 -39.49 21.72 -44.17
C PRO A 21 -39.33 23.25 -44.16
N THR A 22 -38.69 23.84 -43.15
CA THR A 22 -38.26 25.24 -43.14
C THR A 22 -37.32 25.45 -41.95
N TYR A 23 -36.10 25.97 -42.13
CA TYR A 23 -35.26 26.34 -41.00
C TYR A 23 -35.69 27.72 -40.49
N GLN A 24 -36.33 27.79 -39.32
CA GLN A 24 -36.76 29.04 -38.70
C GLN A 24 -35.80 29.45 -37.57
N GLU A 25 -35.75 30.75 -37.25
CA GLU A 25 -34.95 31.25 -36.13
C GLU A 25 -35.37 30.64 -34.78
N THR A 26 -36.67 30.34 -34.64
CA THR A 26 -37.24 29.64 -33.48
C THR A 26 -36.71 28.23 -33.28
N ASP A 27 -36.18 27.60 -34.34
CA ASP A 27 -35.69 26.22 -34.30
C ASP A 27 -34.25 26.14 -33.76
N LEU A 28 -33.55 27.27 -33.65
CA LEU A 28 -32.18 27.29 -33.13
C LEU A 28 -32.10 26.73 -31.71
N LYS A 29 -33.06 27.10 -30.86
CA LYS A 29 -33.18 26.55 -29.50
C LYS A 29 -33.43 25.05 -29.53
N LYS A 30 -34.23 24.57 -30.48
CA LYS A 30 -34.52 23.15 -30.66
C LYS A 30 -33.24 22.37 -30.97
N TYR A 31 -32.42 22.85 -31.92
CA TYR A 31 -31.21 22.12 -32.32
C TYR A 31 -30.05 22.17 -31.32
N LEU A 32 -30.02 23.17 -30.43
CA LEU A 32 -29.00 23.26 -29.38
C LEU A 32 -29.34 22.45 -28.12
N PHE A 33 -30.63 22.25 -27.82
CA PHE A 33 -31.07 21.75 -26.50
C PHE A 33 -31.93 20.48 -26.54
N ASP A 34 -32.66 20.16 -27.62
CA ASP A 34 -33.43 18.92 -27.70
C ASP A 34 -32.55 17.73 -28.10
N ASP A 35 -32.91 16.53 -27.65
CA ASP A 35 -32.22 15.30 -28.03
C ASP A 35 -32.37 15.04 -29.54
N LEU A 36 -31.22 14.96 -30.23
CA LEU A 36 -31.13 14.80 -31.69
C LEU A 36 -31.87 13.56 -32.21
N ALA A 37 -32.15 12.58 -31.33
CA ALA A 37 -32.81 11.32 -31.65
C ALA A 37 -34.27 11.46 -32.13
N ASP A 38 -35.01 12.43 -31.58
CA ASP A 38 -36.44 12.59 -31.87
C ASP A 38 -36.71 13.53 -33.06
N LEU A 39 -35.66 14.23 -33.52
CA LEU A 39 -35.71 15.27 -34.54
C LEU A 39 -35.51 14.76 -35.97
N PHE A 40 -34.88 13.60 -36.14
CA PHE A 40 -34.56 13.01 -37.44
C PHE A 40 -35.03 11.55 -37.50
N SER A 41 -36.26 11.32 -37.94
CA SER A 41 -36.84 9.96 -38.07
C SER A 41 -36.23 9.11 -39.22
N SER A 42 -35.02 9.39 -39.69
CA SER A 42 -34.40 8.67 -40.80
C SER A 42 -32.86 8.60 -40.81
N GLY A 43 -32.18 8.81 -39.68
CA GLY A 43 -30.72 8.67 -39.64
C GLY A 43 -30.15 8.61 -38.24
N ASP A 44 -29.14 7.77 -38.06
CA ASP A 44 -28.38 7.60 -36.82
C ASP A 44 -27.84 8.95 -36.32
N ILE A 45 -27.75 9.16 -34.99
CA ILE A 45 -27.32 10.42 -34.34
C ILE A 45 -25.94 10.90 -34.82
N SER A 46 -25.15 10.00 -35.40
CA SER A 46 -23.81 10.19 -35.94
C SER A 46 -23.77 10.60 -37.43
N THR A 47 -24.88 10.51 -38.16
CA THR A 47 -24.91 10.80 -39.60
C THR A 47 -25.05 12.31 -39.86
N LEU A 48 -24.15 12.85 -40.67
CA LEU A 48 -24.20 14.23 -41.13
C LEU A 48 -25.12 14.30 -42.36
N THR A 49 -25.94 15.35 -42.43
CA THR A 49 -26.70 15.67 -43.64
C THR A 49 -25.78 16.21 -44.72
N GLU A 50 -26.19 16.13 -45.99
CA GLU A 50 -25.44 16.67 -47.14
C GLU A 50 -25.01 18.14 -46.91
N ALA A 51 -25.86 18.94 -46.26
CA ALA A 51 -25.56 20.34 -45.92
C ALA A 51 -24.56 20.49 -44.76
N GLU A 52 -24.62 19.62 -43.74
CA GLU A 52 -23.64 19.60 -42.64
C GLU A 52 -22.25 19.15 -43.11
N GLU A 53 -22.18 18.15 -43.99
CA GLU A 53 -20.93 17.67 -44.58
C GLU A 53 -20.24 18.76 -45.40
N GLU A 54 -21.02 19.52 -46.18
CA GLU A 54 -20.49 20.61 -46.99
C GLU A 54 -19.88 21.75 -46.14
N ILE A 55 -20.54 22.13 -45.04
CA ILE A 55 -19.99 23.11 -44.08
C ILE A 55 -18.67 22.59 -43.51
N GLN A 56 -18.60 21.30 -43.15
CA GLN A 56 -17.39 20.66 -42.65
C GLN A 56 -16.26 20.62 -43.69
N ILE A 57 -16.56 20.37 -44.96
CA ILE A 57 -15.57 20.38 -46.04
C ILE A 57 -14.96 21.78 -46.19
N VAL A 58 -15.79 22.82 -46.22
CA VAL A 58 -15.34 24.21 -46.31
C VAL A 58 -14.49 24.61 -45.10
N LEU A 59 -14.93 24.25 -43.89
CA LEU A 59 -14.18 24.52 -42.67
C LEU A 59 -12.83 23.81 -42.64
N ARG A 60 -12.77 22.55 -43.05
CA ARG A 60 -11.51 21.79 -43.14
C ARG A 60 -10.56 22.40 -44.16
N GLN A 61 -11.03 22.75 -45.36
CA GLN A 61 -10.21 23.39 -46.39
C GLN A 61 -9.59 24.70 -45.90
N ARG A 62 -10.38 25.56 -45.27
CA ARG A 62 -9.89 26.83 -44.69
C ARG A 62 -8.94 26.62 -43.53
N ASN A 63 -9.20 25.63 -42.68
CA ASN A 63 -8.31 25.29 -41.57
C ASN A 63 -6.95 24.80 -42.06
N THR A 64 -6.90 23.95 -43.11
CA THR A 64 -5.65 23.52 -43.76
C THR A 64 -4.90 24.69 -44.40
N ALA A 65 -5.62 25.69 -44.93
CA ALA A 65 -5.04 26.93 -45.44
C ALA A 65 -4.62 27.94 -44.35
N ILE A 66 -4.82 27.62 -43.07
CA ILE A 66 -4.57 28.49 -41.91
C ILE A 66 -5.39 29.80 -42.00
N GLU A 67 -6.54 29.74 -42.67
CA GLU A 67 -7.45 30.88 -42.81
C GLU A 67 -8.43 30.94 -41.63
N ARG A 68 -8.47 32.10 -40.96
CA ARG A 68 -9.47 32.36 -39.93
C ARG A 68 -10.85 32.39 -40.57
N THR A 69 -11.74 31.50 -40.13
CA THR A 69 -13.13 31.46 -40.61
C THR A 69 -14.07 32.06 -39.57
N THR A 70 -14.78 33.13 -39.95
CA THR A 70 -15.84 33.73 -39.12
C THR A 70 -17.22 33.22 -39.53
N PHE A 71 -18.21 33.38 -38.65
CA PHE A 71 -19.60 33.07 -39.01
C PHE A 71 -20.08 33.88 -40.21
N ARG A 72 -19.61 35.13 -40.36
CA ARG A 72 -19.85 35.97 -41.54
C ARG A 72 -19.31 35.34 -42.82
N ASP A 73 -18.08 34.83 -42.80
CA ASP A 73 -17.45 34.23 -43.99
C ASP A 73 -18.21 32.99 -44.46
N LEU A 74 -18.70 32.17 -43.52
CA LEU A 74 -19.55 31.02 -43.82
C LEU A 74 -20.91 31.47 -44.37
N SER A 75 -21.56 32.43 -43.72
CA SER A 75 -22.86 32.95 -44.16
C SER A 75 -22.79 33.53 -45.56
N GLU A 76 -21.81 34.38 -45.85
CA GLU A 76 -21.66 34.98 -47.18
C GLU A 76 -21.36 33.94 -48.28
N GLN A 77 -20.65 32.85 -47.96
CA GLN A 77 -20.36 31.78 -48.90
C GLN A 77 -21.60 30.94 -49.21
N PHE A 78 -22.31 30.49 -48.18
CA PHE A 78 -23.47 29.61 -48.32
C PHE A 78 -24.75 30.35 -48.77
N MET A 79 -24.80 31.67 -48.64
CA MET A 79 -25.90 32.49 -49.18
C MET A 79 -25.73 32.84 -50.67
N LYS A 80 -24.52 32.73 -51.23
CA LYS A 80 -24.23 33.03 -52.64
C LYS A 80 -24.40 31.78 -53.53
N LYS A 81 -24.34 31.99 -54.85
CA LYS A 81 -24.27 30.88 -55.83
C LYS A 81 -23.00 30.06 -55.56
N PRO A 82 -23.04 28.71 -55.57
CA PRO A 82 -24.12 27.83 -56.03
C PRO A 82 -25.16 27.37 -54.97
N TYR A 83 -25.04 27.78 -53.71
CA TYR A 83 -25.84 27.27 -52.58
C TYR A 83 -27.18 27.99 -52.40
N GLY A 84 -27.16 29.32 -52.26
CA GLY A 84 -28.36 30.13 -52.07
C GLY A 84 -29.14 29.82 -50.78
N TRP A 85 -28.47 29.29 -49.75
CA TRP A 85 -29.09 28.99 -48.47
C TRP A 85 -29.49 30.29 -47.76
N HIS A 86 -30.59 30.26 -47.02
CA HIS A 86 -31.00 31.42 -46.23
C HIS A 86 -30.24 31.45 -44.89
N LEU A 87 -30.09 32.63 -44.28
CA LEU A 87 -29.25 32.81 -43.08
C LEU A 87 -29.62 31.85 -41.94
N ASN A 88 -30.93 31.69 -41.66
CA ASN A 88 -31.40 30.80 -40.60
C ASN A 88 -30.98 29.34 -40.83
N ALA A 89 -30.87 28.88 -42.08
CA ALA A 89 -30.40 27.52 -42.36
C ALA A 89 -28.93 27.35 -41.95
N VAL A 90 -28.07 28.32 -42.28
CA VAL A 90 -26.66 28.30 -41.89
C VAL A 90 -26.52 28.33 -40.37
N GLN A 91 -27.33 29.13 -39.66
CA GLN A 91 -27.33 29.18 -38.20
C GLN A 91 -27.77 27.86 -37.57
N CYS A 92 -28.87 27.26 -38.05
CA CYS A 92 -29.35 25.98 -37.56
C CYS A 92 -28.37 24.85 -37.82
N LEU A 93 -27.78 24.77 -39.02
CA LEU A 93 -26.78 23.76 -39.35
C LEU A 93 -25.50 23.89 -38.51
N LEU A 94 -25.04 25.11 -38.24
CA LEU A 94 -23.90 25.33 -37.34
C LEU A 94 -24.22 24.96 -35.89
N ALA A 95 -25.42 25.24 -35.40
CA ALA A 95 -25.87 24.79 -34.09
C ALA A 95 -25.92 23.26 -33.99
N GLN A 96 -26.40 22.57 -35.03
CA GLN A 96 -26.40 21.11 -35.11
C GLN A 96 -24.97 20.55 -35.10
N LEU A 97 -24.07 21.11 -35.91
CA LEU A 97 -22.66 20.72 -35.91
C LEU A 97 -21.97 20.98 -34.57
N TYR A 98 -22.29 22.10 -33.91
CA TYR A 98 -21.78 22.44 -32.57
C TYR A 98 -22.26 21.40 -31.55
N ARG A 99 -23.56 21.07 -31.57
CA ARG A 99 -24.15 20.05 -30.69
C ARG A 99 -23.60 18.66 -30.94
N LYS A 100 -23.31 18.30 -32.20
CA LYS A 100 -22.64 17.06 -32.60
C LYS A 100 -21.13 17.04 -32.29
N GLY A 101 -20.59 18.09 -31.68
CA GLY A 101 -19.17 18.19 -31.31
C GLY A 101 -18.23 18.25 -32.52
N LYS A 102 -18.71 18.73 -33.66
CA LYS A 102 -17.97 18.78 -34.93
C LYS A 102 -17.32 20.14 -35.19
N VAL A 103 -17.84 21.19 -34.57
CA VAL A 103 -17.31 22.55 -34.66
C VAL A 103 -17.24 23.20 -33.29
N ASP A 104 -16.24 24.04 -33.09
CA ASP A 104 -16.06 24.90 -31.93
C ASP A 104 -16.35 26.35 -32.35
N ILE A 105 -17.22 27.04 -31.60
CA ILE A 105 -17.57 28.44 -31.85
C ILE A 105 -16.94 29.28 -30.76
N ARG A 106 -16.12 30.26 -31.14
CA ARG A 106 -15.40 31.15 -30.22
C ARG A 106 -15.82 32.60 -30.37
N PHE A 107 -15.90 33.30 -29.25
CA PHE A 107 -16.08 34.75 -29.18
C PHE A 107 -14.94 35.35 -28.35
N GLU A 108 -14.30 36.40 -28.86
CA GLU A 108 -13.18 37.09 -28.19
C GLU A 108 -12.04 36.17 -27.70
N GLY A 109 -11.86 35.02 -28.34
CA GLY A 109 -10.80 34.04 -28.02
C GLY A 109 -11.25 32.85 -27.16
N SER A 110 -12.44 32.93 -26.54
CA SER A 110 -13.00 31.87 -25.68
C SER A 110 -14.02 31.01 -26.43
N SER A 111 -14.03 29.70 -26.18
CA SER A 111 -15.10 28.80 -26.64
C SER A 111 -16.41 29.14 -25.92
N LEU A 112 -17.49 29.20 -26.69
CA LEU A 112 -18.83 29.48 -26.18
C LEU A 112 -19.47 28.21 -25.60
N ASP A 113 -20.35 28.37 -24.62
CA ASP A 113 -21.28 27.32 -24.17
C ASP A 113 -22.59 27.34 -24.99
N GLU A 114 -23.46 26.33 -24.80
CA GLU A 114 -24.73 26.20 -25.53
C GLU A 114 -25.64 27.44 -25.39
N GLN A 115 -25.65 28.10 -24.22
CA GLN A 115 -26.50 29.26 -23.95
C GLN A 115 -25.95 30.51 -24.66
N GLN A 116 -24.63 30.68 -24.65
CA GLN A 116 -23.93 31.74 -25.33
C GLN A 116 -24.03 31.60 -26.85
N VAL A 117 -23.96 30.36 -27.39
CA VAL A 117 -24.20 30.11 -28.81
C VAL A 117 -25.64 30.51 -29.19
N LEU A 118 -26.64 30.13 -28.40
CA LEU A 118 -28.04 30.53 -28.65
C LEU A 118 -28.21 32.05 -28.64
N GLN A 119 -27.50 32.76 -27.76
CA GLN A 119 -27.61 34.21 -27.63
C GLN A 119 -26.89 34.96 -28.76
N LEU A 120 -25.70 34.51 -29.17
CA LEU A 120 -24.80 35.27 -30.04
C LEU A 120 -24.93 34.90 -31.52
N LEU A 121 -25.23 33.64 -31.85
CA LEU A 121 -25.31 33.17 -33.25
C LEU A 121 -26.44 33.85 -34.08
N PRO A 122 -27.61 34.18 -33.52
CA PRO A 122 -28.65 34.95 -34.21
C PRO A 122 -28.24 36.41 -34.52
N GLN A 123 -27.34 36.99 -33.72
CA GLN A 123 -27.04 38.41 -33.79
C GLN A 123 -26.11 38.70 -34.98
N SER A 124 -26.66 39.29 -36.04
CA SER A 124 -25.91 39.68 -37.24
C SER A 124 -24.72 40.60 -36.93
N ALA A 125 -24.83 41.46 -35.90
CA ALA A 125 -23.76 42.32 -35.44
C ALA A 125 -22.52 41.55 -34.95
N GLN A 126 -22.70 40.33 -34.42
CA GLN A 126 -21.62 39.51 -33.87
C GLN A 126 -21.02 38.54 -34.89
N ALA A 127 -21.57 38.48 -36.12
CA ALA A 127 -21.16 37.49 -37.11
C ALA A 127 -19.68 37.58 -37.55
N THR A 128 -19.07 38.76 -37.46
CA THR A 128 -17.64 38.95 -37.76
C THR A 128 -16.74 38.57 -36.57
N SER A 129 -17.28 38.60 -35.35
CA SER A 129 -16.56 38.32 -34.10
C SER A 129 -16.55 36.83 -33.75
N LEU A 130 -17.58 36.09 -34.17
CA LEU A 130 -17.70 34.65 -33.97
C LEU A 130 -16.75 33.90 -34.91
N ILE A 131 -15.77 33.20 -34.33
CA ILE A 131 -14.84 32.33 -35.05
C ILE A 131 -15.37 30.91 -35.01
N VAL A 132 -15.49 30.27 -36.16
CA VAL A 132 -15.90 28.86 -36.26
C VAL A 132 -14.68 28.05 -36.65
N ARG A 133 -14.35 27.04 -35.85
CA ARG A 133 -13.26 26.11 -36.12
C ARG A 133 -13.79 24.69 -36.26
N PRO A 134 -13.29 23.90 -37.23
CA PRO A 134 -13.54 22.46 -37.19
C PRO A 134 -12.89 21.92 -35.91
N LEU A 135 -13.64 21.10 -35.17
CA LEU A 135 -13.05 20.26 -34.15
C LEU A 135 -12.53 19.01 -34.88
N GLU A 136 -11.24 18.71 -34.75
CA GLU A 136 -10.66 17.55 -35.44
C GLU A 136 -11.44 16.28 -35.07
N GLU A 137 -11.64 15.41 -36.07
CA GLU A 137 -12.25 14.11 -35.85
C GLU A 137 -11.47 13.39 -34.76
N ILE A 138 -12.19 12.92 -33.75
CA ILE A 138 -11.69 12.02 -32.72
C ILE A 138 -10.85 10.94 -33.43
N ASP A 139 -9.56 10.86 -33.12
CA ASP A 139 -8.74 9.73 -33.55
C ASP A 139 -9.31 8.49 -32.85
N ALA A 140 -10.23 7.82 -33.52
CA ALA A 140 -10.96 6.67 -33.00
C ALA A 140 -10.01 5.53 -32.65
N THR A 141 -8.84 5.46 -33.31
CA THR A 141 -7.77 4.53 -32.99
C THR A 141 -7.16 4.87 -31.64
N LYS A 142 -6.74 6.12 -31.41
CA LYS A 142 -6.20 6.56 -30.11
C LYS A 142 -7.21 6.42 -28.98
N LEU A 143 -8.48 6.77 -29.22
CA LEU A 143 -9.53 6.63 -28.22
C LEU A 143 -9.77 5.16 -27.85
N LYS A 144 -9.74 4.27 -28.84
CA LYS A 144 -9.81 2.83 -28.61
C LYS A 144 -8.59 2.34 -27.81
N GLN A 145 -7.38 2.74 -28.18
CA GLN A 145 -6.15 2.38 -27.45
C GLN A 145 -6.20 2.84 -26.00
N LEU A 146 -6.71 4.04 -25.71
CA LEU A 146 -6.88 4.51 -24.33
C LEU A 146 -7.91 3.67 -23.56
N LYS A 147 -8.99 3.22 -24.21
CA LYS A 147 -9.98 2.33 -23.58
C LYS A 147 -9.44 0.93 -23.34
N ASP A 148 -8.66 0.40 -24.28
CA ASP A 148 -7.98 -0.89 -24.14
C ASP A 148 -6.96 -0.82 -22.99
N PHE A 149 -6.13 0.24 -22.95
CA PHE A 149 -5.22 0.50 -21.83
C PHE A 149 -5.97 0.65 -20.49
N HIS A 150 -7.08 1.38 -20.46
CA HIS A 150 -7.93 1.48 -19.27
C HIS A 150 -8.39 0.10 -18.80
N HIS A 151 -8.88 -0.72 -19.72
CA HIS A 151 -9.33 -2.08 -19.41
C HIS A 151 -8.19 -2.93 -18.85
N ASP A 152 -7.04 -2.95 -19.51
CA ASP A 152 -5.93 -3.81 -19.16
C ASP A 152 -5.24 -3.36 -17.86
N PHE A 153 -5.12 -2.05 -17.62
CA PHE A 153 -4.43 -1.52 -16.46
C PHE A 153 -5.30 -1.46 -15.20
N PHE A 154 -6.62 -1.21 -15.33
CA PHE A 154 -7.55 -1.15 -14.20
C PHE A 154 -8.43 -2.39 -14.04
N LYS A 155 -8.35 -3.34 -14.98
CA LYS A 155 -9.24 -4.52 -15.06
C LYS A 155 -10.73 -4.15 -15.10
N THR A 156 -11.06 -2.96 -15.64
CA THR A 156 -12.43 -2.41 -15.72
C THR A 156 -12.63 -1.67 -17.04
N SER A 157 -13.81 -1.82 -17.66
CA SER A 157 -14.12 -1.17 -18.93
C SER A 157 -14.52 0.29 -18.76
N ASN A 158 -14.11 1.15 -19.70
CA ASN A 158 -14.54 2.54 -19.76
C ASN A 158 -15.84 2.68 -20.59
N PRO A 159 -16.98 3.04 -19.99
CA PRO A 159 -18.28 3.04 -20.68
C PRO A 159 -18.52 4.28 -21.53
N ALA A 160 -17.70 5.33 -21.41
CA ALA A 160 -17.94 6.60 -22.08
C ALA A 160 -17.75 6.49 -23.60
N SER A 161 -18.58 7.17 -24.38
CA SER A 161 -18.44 7.30 -25.84
C SER A 161 -17.58 8.48 -26.25
N ASP A 162 -17.63 9.56 -25.48
CA ASP A 162 -17.07 10.86 -25.88
C ASP A 162 -15.66 11.04 -25.34
N TYR A 163 -14.78 11.61 -26.16
CA TYR A 163 -13.38 11.89 -25.86
C TYR A 163 -13.14 12.44 -24.43
N ARG A 164 -13.81 13.54 -24.08
CA ARG A 164 -13.63 14.21 -22.78
C ARG A 164 -14.03 13.31 -21.62
N ASN A 165 -15.11 12.56 -21.80
CA ASN A 165 -15.62 11.65 -20.78
C ASN A 165 -14.70 10.43 -20.63
N VAL A 166 -14.21 9.85 -21.72
CA VAL A 166 -13.25 8.73 -21.69
C VAL A 166 -11.98 9.10 -20.92
N ILE A 167 -11.40 10.26 -21.21
CA ILE A 167 -10.21 10.74 -20.49
C ILE A 167 -10.52 10.98 -19.01
N ARG A 168 -11.66 11.62 -18.70
CA ARG A 168 -12.06 11.87 -17.31
C ARG A 168 -12.20 10.58 -16.51
N GLU A 169 -12.85 9.56 -17.06
CA GLU A 169 -12.97 8.25 -16.41
C GLU A 169 -11.59 7.62 -16.19
N PHE A 170 -10.71 7.66 -17.20
CA PHE A 170 -9.33 7.19 -17.07
C PHE A 170 -8.56 7.90 -15.96
N ARG A 171 -8.61 9.24 -15.90
CA ARG A 171 -7.94 10.03 -14.87
C ARG A 171 -8.49 9.72 -13.46
N THR A 172 -9.80 9.48 -13.37
CA THR A 172 -10.47 9.13 -12.10
C THR A 172 -10.03 7.74 -11.62
N ALA A 173 -9.98 6.76 -12.53
CA ALA A 173 -9.48 5.42 -12.23
C ALA A 173 -7.99 5.45 -11.83
N LEU A 174 -7.18 6.23 -12.57
CA LEU A 174 -5.76 6.44 -12.25
C LEU A 174 -5.57 7.03 -10.86
N GLN A 175 -6.30 8.10 -10.53
CA GLN A 175 -6.24 8.71 -9.20
C GLN A 175 -6.63 7.72 -8.09
N THR A 176 -7.66 6.90 -8.33
CA THR A 176 -8.10 5.88 -7.38
C THR A 176 -7.01 4.84 -7.15
N LYS A 177 -6.37 4.36 -8.23
CA LYS A 177 -5.25 3.40 -8.15
C LYS A 177 -4.03 4.00 -7.44
N ILE A 178 -3.67 5.25 -7.74
CA ILE A 178 -2.60 5.98 -7.03
C ILE A 178 -2.90 6.06 -5.53
N ASN A 179 -4.09 6.54 -5.15
CA ASN A 179 -4.48 6.66 -3.75
C ASN A 179 -4.40 5.33 -2.99
N TYR A 180 -4.78 4.23 -3.63
CA TYR A 180 -4.67 2.89 -3.05
C TYR A 180 -3.22 2.53 -2.73
N PHE A 181 -2.30 2.71 -3.69
CA PHE A 181 -0.88 2.37 -3.48
C PHE A 181 -0.16 3.35 -2.54
N GLU A 182 -0.53 4.64 -2.52
CA GLU A 182 -0.04 5.61 -1.52
C GLU A 182 -0.44 5.21 -0.09
N GLN A 183 -1.63 4.64 0.10
CA GLN A 183 -2.04 4.12 1.41
C GLN A 183 -1.21 2.91 1.83
N LEU A 184 -0.87 2.04 0.89
CA LEU A 184 0.01 0.90 1.15
C LEU A 184 1.43 1.34 1.46
N GLU A 185 2.01 2.25 0.69
CA GLU A 185 3.37 2.76 0.89
C GLU A 185 3.59 3.33 2.30
N LYS A 186 2.58 3.97 2.90
CA LYS A 186 2.65 4.45 4.30
C LYS A 186 2.94 3.36 5.32
N GLN A 187 2.70 2.10 4.97
CA GLN A 187 2.94 0.93 5.83
C GLN A 187 4.35 0.34 5.63
N GLN A 188 5.23 0.97 4.84
CA GLN A 188 6.57 0.48 4.53
C GLN A 188 7.47 0.22 5.74
N SER A 189 7.23 0.93 6.86
CA SER A 189 7.94 0.68 8.13
C SER A 189 7.62 -0.68 8.72
N THR A 190 6.39 -1.16 8.51
CA THR A 190 5.91 -2.46 8.99
C THR A 190 6.16 -3.55 7.94
N TYR A 191 6.08 -3.19 6.66
CA TYR A 191 6.14 -4.08 5.51
C TYR A 191 7.21 -3.60 4.52
N PRO A 192 8.48 -4.02 4.69
CA PRO A 192 9.61 -3.49 3.92
C PRO A 192 9.49 -3.66 2.40
N PHE A 193 8.80 -4.68 1.92
CA PHE A 193 8.59 -4.90 0.47
C PHE A 193 7.80 -3.77 -0.21
N LEU A 194 7.05 -2.97 0.56
CA LEU A 194 6.31 -1.81 0.06
C LEU A 194 7.22 -0.61 -0.26
N ASN A 195 8.49 -0.61 0.16
CA ASN A 195 9.47 0.41 -0.26
C ASN A 195 9.63 0.46 -1.79
N SER A 196 9.36 -0.66 -2.47
CA SER A 196 9.41 -0.72 -3.93
C SER A 196 8.30 0.09 -4.64
N LEU A 197 7.27 0.55 -3.91
CA LEU A 197 6.20 1.38 -4.45
C LEU A 197 6.61 2.83 -4.70
N GLY A 198 7.61 3.37 -4.02
CA GLY A 198 7.99 4.78 -4.15
C GLY A 198 8.31 5.20 -5.61
N PRO A 199 9.28 4.56 -6.28
CA PRO A 199 9.60 4.86 -7.68
C PRO A 199 8.42 4.62 -8.62
N VAL A 200 7.56 3.66 -8.29
CA VAL A 200 6.37 3.33 -9.09
C VAL A 200 5.31 4.44 -8.97
N LEU A 201 5.07 4.94 -7.76
CA LEU A 201 4.15 6.04 -7.51
C LEU A 201 4.61 7.34 -8.17
N GLU A 202 5.93 7.60 -8.22
CA GLU A 202 6.50 8.71 -8.98
C GLU A 202 6.17 8.61 -10.47
N ASN A 203 6.37 7.43 -11.09
CA ASN A 203 6.00 7.19 -12.49
C ASN A 203 4.49 7.40 -12.74
N LEU A 204 3.63 6.92 -11.82
CA LEU A 204 2.18 7.13 -11.94
C LEU A 204 1.79 8.60 -11.76
N ALA A 205 2.52 9.36 -10.94
CA ALA A 205 2.31 10.79 -10.79
C ALA A 205 2.71 11.56 -12.05
N GLU A 206 3.77 11.15 -12.74
CA GLU A 206 4.13 11.69 -14.05
C GLU A 206 3.02 11.45 -15.08
N LEU A 207 2.51 10.21 -15.17
CA LEU A 207 1.37 9.88 -16.02
C LEU A 207 0.14 10.73 -15.70
N LYS A 208 -0.16 10.92 -14.41
CA LYS A 208 -1.27 11.75 -13.95
C LYS A 208 -1.13 13.22 -14.38
N ASN A 209 0.09 13.75 -14.37
CA ASN A 209 0.37 15.16 -14.69
C ASN A 209 0.57 15.42 -16.20
N LYS A 210 0.76 14.38 -17.01
CA LYS A 210 0.86 14.48 -18.47
C LYS A 210 -0.39 15.13 -19.06
N SER A 211 -0.25 16.03 -20.03
CA SER A 211 -1.40 16.68 -20.66
C SER A 211 -2.23 15.66 -21.46
N ASP A 212 -3.50 15.97 -21.71
CA ASP A 212 -4.40 15.06 -22.44
C ASP A 212 -3.96 14.84 -23.90
N SER A 213 -3.34 15.85 -24.53
CA SER A 213 -2.78 15.73 -25.88
C SER A 213 -1.58 14.79 -25.88
N ASP A 214 -0.61 15.04 -24.99
CA ASP A 214 0.63 14.25 -24.94
C ASP A 214 0.38 12.80 -24.50
N LEU A 215 -0.64 12.57 -23.65
CA LEU A 215 -1.07 11.22 -23.27
C LEU A 215 -1.53 10.43 -24.49
N LEU A 216 -2.31 11.05 -25.36
CA LEU A 216 -2.89 10.37 -26.52
C LEU A 216 -1.92 10.24 -27.68
N ASP A 217 -1.05 11.22 -27.88
CA ASP A 217 -0.03 11.17 -28.91
C ASP A 217 0.95 10.00 -28.67
N ASP A 218 1.28 9.73 -27.41
CA ASP A 218 2.18 8.64 -27.01
C ASP A 218 1.47 7.41 -26.42
N ILE A 219 0.14 7.27 -26.61
CA ILE A 219 -0.67 6.30 -25.85
C ILE A 219 -0.14 4.86 -25.92
N THR A 220 0.44 4.47 -27.06
CA THR A 220 0.98 3.10 -27.23
C THR A 220 2.20 2.87 -26.33
N ALA A 221 3.16 3.79 -26.32
CA ALA A 221 4.35 3.69 -25.48
C ALA A 221 4.01 3.86 -23.99
N VAL A 222 3.09 4.77 -23.68
CA VAL A 222 2.58 4.95 -22.32
C VAL A 222 1.91 3.68 -21.82
N ALA A 223 1.04 3.06 -22.62
CA ALA A 223 0.35 1.84 -22.24
C ALA A 223 1.34 0.70 -21.96
N GLU A 224 2.28 0.44 -22.86
CA GLU A 224 3.30 -0.62 -22.71
C GLU A 224 4.08 -0.46 -21.40
N GLN A 225 4.70 0.71 -21.18
CA GLN A 225 5.48 0.99 -19.96
C GLN A 225 4.68 0.76 -18.67
N HIS A 226 3.42 1.21 -18.65
CA HIS A 226 2.61 1.16 -17.43
C HIS A 226 1.98 -0.22 -17.20
N LEU A 227 1.67 -0.96 -18.26
CA LEU A 227 1.20 -2.34 -18.16
C LEU A 227 2.32 -3.26 -17.65
N ASP A 228 3.54 -3.13 -18.18
CA ASP A 228 4.69 -3.89 -17.68
C ASP A 228 4.94 -3.61 -16.20
N LEU A 229 4.92 -2.33 -15.82
CA LEU A 229 5.07 -1.91 -14.42
C LEU A 229 3.93 -2.45 -13.54
N ALA A 230 2.70 -2.51 -14.06
CA ALA A 230 1.57 -3.10 -13.33
C ALA A 230 1.79 -4.59 -13.09
N ASP A 231 2.10 -5.34 -14.14
CA ASP A 231 2.27 -6.79 -14.09
C ASP A 231 3.47 -7.21 -13.21
N GLU A 232 4.56 -6.45 -13.24
CA GLU A 232 5.77 -6.76 -12.47
C GLU A 232 5.67 -6.39 -10.98
N LYS A 233 4.92 -5.33 -10.65
CA LYS A 233 4.95 -4.71 -9.31
C LYS A 233 3.58 -4.54 -8.70
N LEU A 234 2.69 -3.76 -9.34
CA LEU A 234 1.42 -3.36 -8.73
C LEU A 234 0.49 -4.54 -8.51
N ASP A 235 0.29 -5.36 -9.55
CA ASP A 235 -0.66 -6.47 -9.55
C ASP A 235 -0.24 -7.59 -8.59
N PRO A 236 1.06 -7.99 -8.51
CA PRO A 236 1.53 -8.91 -7.47
C PRO A 236 1.34 -8.39 -6.05
N ILE A 237 1.65 -7.11 -5.79
CA ILE A 237 1.49 -6.50 -4.47
C ILE A 237 0.01 -6.45 -4.08
N GLN A 238 -0.85 -5.94 -4.97
CA GLN A 238 -2.28 -5.84 -4.74
C GLN A 238 -2.92 -7.22 -4.53
N SER A 239 -2.53 -8.21 -5.33
CA SER A 239 -3.01 -9.60 -5.21
C SER A 239 -2.54 -10.25 -3.92
N PHE A 240 -1.31 -9.97 -3.49
CA PHE A 240 -0.79 -10.47 -2.22
C PHE A 240 -1.55 -9.85 -1.03
N MET A 241 -1.63 -8.51 -0.96
CA MET A 241 -2.27 -7.77 0.14
C MET A 241 -3.75 -8.13 0.30
N ASN A 242 -4.48 -8.32 -0.81
CA ASN A 242 -5.89 -8.69 -0.80
C ASN A 242 -6.10 -10.22 -0.80
N GLY A 243 -5.03 -11.00 -0.88
CA GLY A 243 -5.05 -12.44 -1.04
C GLY A 243 -4.97 -13.20 0.28
N THR A 244 -5.10 -14.52 0.19
CA THR A 244 -5.05 -15.44 1.35
C THR A 244 -3.65 -15.61 1.94
N GLN A 245 -2.60 -15.21 1.21
CA GLN A 245 -1.22 -15.29 1.69
C GLN A 245 -0.87 -14.16 2.67
N PHE A 246 -1.50 -13.00 2.60
CA PHE A 246 -1.17 -11.89 3.51
C PHE A 246 -1.49 -12.20 4.99
N PRO A 247 -2.65 -12.80 5.34
CA PRO A 247 -2.88 -13.28 6.71
C PRO A 247 -1.82 -14.28 7.21
N VAL A 248 -1.29 -15.13 6.31
CA VAL A 248 -0.21 -16.08 6.65
C VAL A 248 1.11 -15.33 6.91
N TYR A 249 1.41 -14.33 6.10
CA TYR A 249 2.57 -13.47 6.31
C TYR A 249 2.50 -12.76 7.67
N LEU A 250 1.32 -12.23 8.04
CA LEU A 250 1.11 -11.61 9.35
C LEU A 250 1.29 -12.61 10.51
N GLU A 251 0.75 -13.82 10.37
CA GLU A 251 0.91 -14.89 11.36
C GLU A 251 2.40 -15.19 11.62
N VAL A 252 3.20 -15.27 10.55
CA VAL A 252 4.65 -15.51 10.63
C VAL A 252 5.36 -14.30 11.26
N LEU A 253 5.05 -13.08 10.80
CA LEU A 253 5.62 -11.84 11.31
C LEU A 253 5.37 -11.66 12.82
N GLU A 254 4.12 -11.81 13.26
CA GLU A 254 3.73 -11.65 14.66
C GLU A 254 4.40 -12.69 15.55
N TYR A 255 4.44 -13.95 15.10
CA TYR A 255 5.09 -15.00 15.87
C TYR A 255 6.59 -14.75 15.98
N TRP A 256 7.24 -14.36 14.87
CA TRP A 256 8.65 -14.05 14.84
C TRP A 256 9.00 -12.89 15.76
N GLN A 257 8.26 -11.78 15.69
CA GLN A 257 8.49 -10.62 16.57
C GLN A 257 8.41 -10.97 18.07
N LYS A 258 7.51 -11.88 18.46
CA LYS A 258 7.35 -12.30 19.86
C LYS A 258 8.43 -13.28 20.33
N ASN A 259 9.01 -14.06 19.43
CA ASN A 259 9.88 -15.20 19.78
C ASN A 259 11.29 -15.12 19.18
N LYS A 260 11.64 -14.03 18.49
CA LYS A 260 12.89 -13.89 17.72
C LYS A 260 14.12 -14.28 18.54
N ASP A 261 14.29 -13.69 19.72
CA ASP A 261 15.47 -13.90 20.55
C ASP A 261 15.60 -15.36 21.01
N ASP A 262 14.48 -15.98 21.36
CA ASP A 262 14.46 -17.39 21.76
C ASP A 262 14.68 -18.32 20.56
N ALA A 263 14.14 -17.97 19.39
CA ALA A 263 14.26 -18.74 18.15
C ALA A 263 15.68 -18.69 17.57
N LEU A 264 16.35 -17.53 17.62
CA LEU A 264 17.74 -17.38 17.14
C LEU A 264 18.73 -18.24 17.93
N ASN A 265 18.43 -18.58 19.18
CA ASN A 265 19.26 -19.50 19.97
C ASN A 265 19.18 -20.96 19.51
N LEU A 266 18.22 -21.32 18.65
CA LEU A 266 18.04 -22.69 18.15
C LEU A 266 18.91 -23.00 16.92
N ASP A 267 19.46 -21.97 16.24
CA ASP A 267 20.34 -22.06 15.07
C ASP A 267 19.90 -23.12 14.03
N ASP A 268 18.66 -23.00 13.54
CA ASP A 268 18.06 -23.94 12.58
C ASP A 268 17.75 -23.25 11.24
N LYS A 269 17.84 -24.01 10.14
CA LYS A 269 17.42 -23.67 8.78
C LYS A 269 16.01 -23.04 8.73
N ASN A 270 15.13 -23.41 9.66
CA ASN A 270 13.79 -22.85 9.76
C ASN A 270 13.78 -21.34 10.09
N THR A 271 14.72 -20.85 10.89
CA THR A 271 14.85 -19.42 11.21
C THR A 271 15.25 -18.60 9.98
N ALA A 272 16.19 -19.13 9.18
CA ALA A 272 16.66 -18.48 7.96
C ALA A 272 15.56 -18.29 6.90
N GLU A 273 14.66 -19.26 6.74
CA GLU A 273 13.52 -19.13 5.81
C GLU A 273 12.52 -18.04 6.25
N ILE A 274 12.31 -17.88 7.57
CA ILE A 274 11.46 -16.82 8.11
C ILE A 274 12.13 -15.46 7.91
N GLU A 275 13.41 -15.33 8.25
CA GLU A 275 14.16 -14.09 8.03
C GLU A 275 14.23 -13.71 6.55
N LYS A 276 14.38 -14.69 5.65
CA LYS A 276 14.34 -14.47 4.20
C LYS A 276 13.02 -13.82 3.78
N MET A 277 11.88 -14.36 4.21
CA MET A 277 10.57 -13.78 3.90
C MET A 277 10.42 -12.35 4.43
N LEU A 278 10.90 -12.08 5.65
CA LEU A 278 10.79 -10.75 6.28
C LEU A 278 11.62 -9.67 5.59
N ASN A 279 12.72 -10.06 4.93
CA ASN A 279 13.60 -9.16 4.19
C ASN A 279 13.38 -9.24 2.68
N SER A 280 12.38 -9.98 2.21
CA SER A 280 12.13 -10.19 0.78
C SER A 280 11.36 -9.03 0.18
N ASP A 281 11.78 -8.58 -1.01
CA ASP A 281 11.01 -7.64 -1.84
C ASP A 281 9.79 -8.31 -2.50
N LYS A 282 9.68 -9.64 -2.43
CA LYS A 282 8.63 -10.45 -3.07
C LYS A 282 8.06 -11.49 -2.09
N PRO A 283 7.43 -11.07 -0.98
CA PRO A 283 6.98 -11.98 0.08
C PRO A 283 6.00 -13.05 -0.41
N TRP A 284 5.22 -12.81 -1.47
CA TRP A 284 4.31 -13.81 -2.06
C TRP A 284 5.01 -15.10 -2.55
N GLN A 285 6.32 -15.04 -2.84
CA GLN A 285 7.13 -16.21 -3.19
C GLN A 285 7.61 -16.98 -1.95
N ASP A 286 7.92 -16.28 -0.87
CA ASP A 286 8.57 -16.84 0.32
C ASP A 286 7.58 -17.23 1.44
N THR A 287 6.39 -16.63 1.49
CA THR A 287 5.40 -16.84 2.58
C THR A 287 5.07 -18.32 2.81
N ARG A 288 5.01 -19.14 1.76
CA ARG A 288 4.72 -20.57 1.89
C ARG A 288 5.86 -21.36 2.53
N SER A 289 7.11 -21.07 2.17
CA SER A 289 8.26 -21.73 2.78
C SER A 289 8.41 -21.29 4.24
N ALA A 290 8.26 -19.99 4.51
CA ALA A 290 8.28 -19.44 5.85
C ALA A 290 7.18 -20.02 6.75
N LYS A 291 5.95 -20.20 6.25
CA LYS A 291 4.90 -20.91 6.99
C LYS A 291 5.31 -22.33 7.35
N THR A 292 5.87 -23.06 6.38
CA THR A 292 6.31 -24.45 6.61
C THR A 292 7.44 -24.52 7.63
N ALA A 293 8.36 -23.56 7.60
CA ALA A 293 9.42 -23.41 8.59
C ALA A 293 8.86 -23.07 9.98
N LEU A 294 7.87 -22.18 10.05
CA LEU A 294 7.20 -21.80 11.29
C LEU A 294 6.49 -22.98 11.97
N GLU A 295 5.78 -23.82 11.19
CA GLU A 295 5.12 -25.03 11.72
C GLU A 295 6.11 -26.04 12.30
N LYS A 296 7.36 -26.04 11.84
CA LYS A 296 8.43 -26.87 12.42
C LYS A 296 9.09 -26.21 13.64
N LEU A 297 9.30 -24.90 13.57
CA LEU A 297 9.94 -24.13 14.63
C LEU A 297 9.08 -24.03 15.90
N ARG A 298 7.76 -23.87 15.76
CA ARG A 298 6.82 -23.76 16.89
C ARG A 298 6.95 -24.89 17.92
N PRO A 299 6.80 -26.17 17.53
CA PRO A 299 6.91 -27.27 18.49
C PRO A 299 8.32 -27.44 19.05
N GLN A 300 9.36 -27.16 18.26
CA GLN A 300 10.75 -27.20 18.73
C GLN A 300 10.99 -26.16 19.83
N LEU A 301 10.54 -24.92 19.60
CA LEU A 301 10.70 -23.84 20.56
C LEU A 301 9.90 -24.11 21.84
N GLU A 302 8.67 -24.61 21.71
CA GLU A 302 7.85 -24.97 22.88
C GLU A 302 8.45 -26.14 23.68
N HIS A 303 9.03 -27.12 22.99
CA HIS A 303 9.76 -28.21 23.64
C HIS A 303 10.96 -27.70 24.44
N GLU A 304 11.77 -26.81 23.88
CA GLU A 304 12.91 -26.22 24.58
C GLU A 304 12.48 -25.34 25.76
N LYS A 305 11.39 -24.56 25.61
CA LYS A 305 10.80 -23.81 26.74
C LYS A 305 10.32 -24.75 27.85
N SER A 306 9.62 -25.83 27.50
CA SER A 306 9.16 -26.83 28.47
C SER A 306 10.32 -27.51 29.20
N LYS A 307 11.35 -27.94 28.47
CA LYS A 307 12.56 -28.53 29.03
C LYS A 307 13.31 -27.56 29.96
N ALA A 308 13.42 -26.29 29.57
CA ALA A 308 14.02 -25.27 30.42
C ALA A 308 13.21 -25.06 31.71
N ARG A 309 11.88 -25.01 31.63
CA ARG A 309 11.02 -24.93 32.83
C ARG A 309 11.22 -26.15 33.73
N GLN A 310 11.25 -27.36 33.17
CA GLN A 310 11.48 -28.56 33.96
C GLN A 310 12.83 -28.50 34.68
N THR A 311 13.89 -28.07 33.98
CA THR A 311 15.23 -27.93 34.57
C THR A 311 15.20 -26.96 35.77
N VAL A 312 14.53 -25.82 35.63
CA VAL A 312 14.43 -24.84 36.73
C VAL A 312 13.54 -25.36 37.87
N ALA A 313 12.50 -26.12 37.57
CA ALA A 313 11.66 -26.75 38.59
C ALA A 313 12.45 -27.79 39.41
N ASP A 314 13.23 -28.64 38.73
CA ASP A 314 14.10 -29.62 39.37
C ASP A 314 15.17 -28.93 40.22
N ASP A 315 15.79 -27.85 39.71
CA ASP A 315 16.74 -27.03 40.48
C ASP A 315 16.08 -26.43 41.74
N LEU A 316 14.85 -25.92 41.64
CA LEU A 316 14.11 -25.38 42.79
C LEU A 316 13.82 -26.46 43.84
N GLU A 317 13.45 -27.68 43.44
CA GLU A 317 13.27 -28.79 44.37
C GLU A 317 14.59 -29.20 45.05
N ILE A 318 15.71 -29.20 44.31
CA ILE A 318 17.04 -29.43 44.89
C ILE A 318 17.36 -28.36 45.94
N LEU A 319 17.19 -27.07 45.63
CA LEU A 319 17.46 -25.97 46.55
C LEU A 319 16.57 -26.05 47.81
N LYS A 320 15.29 -26.41 47.66
CA LYS A 320 14.39 -26.65 48.82
C LYS A 320 14.85 -27.85 49.65
N GLY A 321 15.29 -28.92 48.99
CA GLY A 321 15.85 -30.11 49.64
C GLY A 321 17.11 -29.78 50.47
N GLU A 322 18.00 -28.95 49.92
CA GLU A 322 19.21 -28.49 50.63
C GLU A 322 18.87 -27.68 51.88
N ILE A 323 17.89 -26.77 51.81
CA ILE A 323 17.42 -26.02 53.00
C ILE A 323 16.83 -26.97 54.05
N ARG A 324 16.03 -27.96 53.63
CA ARG A 324 15.43 -28.95 54.54
C ARG A 324 16.46 -29.85 55.21
N TYR A 325 17.63 -30.05 54.60
CA TYR A 325 18.71 -30.86 55.15
C TYR A 325 19.55 -30.09 56.19
N ASP A 326 19.41 -28.77 56.28
CA ASP A 326 20.06 -27.98 57.31
C ASP A 326 19.56 -28.41 58.71
N LEU A 327 20.49 -28.79 59.60
CA LEU A 327 20.18 -29.27 60.95
C LEU A 327 19.38 -28.27 61.79
N LYS A 328 19.44 -26.98 61.45
CA LYS A 328 18.67 -25.92 62.11
C LYS A 328 17.22 -25.91 61.65
N PHE A 329 16.93 -26.33 60.42
CA PHE A 329 15.59 -26.32 59.84
C PHE A 329 14.60 -27.14 60.68
N ASP A 330 14.99 -28.34 61.11
CA ASP A 330 14.18 -29.23 61.95
C ASP A 330 13.88 -28.69 63.36
N LYS A 331 14.65 -27.69 63.81
CA LYS A 331 14.50 -27.10 65.15
C LYS A 331 13.61 -25.85 65.17
N VAL A 332 13.26 -25.33 63.99
CA VAL A 332 12.44 -24.13 63.82
C VAL A 332 10.95 -24.51 63.75
N SER A 333 10.03 -23.61 64.16
CA SER A 333 8.59 -23.92 64.16
C SER A 333 8.06 -24.21 62.74
N PRO A 334 6.98 -25.01 62.59
CA PRO A 334 6.40 -25.31 61.29
C PRO A 334 5.98 -24.06 60.49
N GLU A 335 5.51 -23.01 61.16
CA GLU A 335 5.14 -21.74 60.53
C GLU A 335 6.36 -21.06 59.91
N LYS A 336 7.48 -21.06 60.62
CA LYS A 336 8.75 -20.47 60.17
C LYS A 336 9.42 -21.33 59.10
N GLN A 337 9.36 -22.66 59.19
CA GLN A 337 9.79 -23.56 58.11
C GLN A 337 9.03 -23.26 56.80
N LYS A 338 7.71 -23.07 56.88
CA LYS A 338 6.89 -22.67 55.73
C LYS A 338 7.29 -21.30 55.19
N GLU A 339 7.50 -20.31 56.06
CA GLU A 339 7.92 -18.96 55.68
C GLU A 339 9.26 -18.95 54.92
N ILE A 340 10.22 -19.79 55.33
CA ILE A 340 11.54 -19.91 54.68
C ILE A 340 11.44 -20.54 53.28
N LEU A 341 10.59 -21.55 53.11
CA LEU A 341 10.43 -22.21 51.81
C LEU A 341 9.52 -21.44 50.85
N GLN A 342 8.61 -20.62 51.39
CA GLN A 342 7.58 -19.94 50.63
C GLN A 342 8.12 -19.11 49.44
N PRO A 343 9.21 -18.33 49.57
CA PRO A 343 9.79 -17.63 48.42
C PRO A 343 10.18 -18.55 47.27
N LEU A 344 10.70 -19.76 47.55
CA LEU A 344 11.05 -20.73 46.50
C LEU A 344 9.80 -21.41 45.91
N ASP A 345 8.77 -21.66 46.74
CA ASP A 345 7.48 -22.18 46.27
C ASP A 345 6.74 -21.15 45.38
N ASP A 346 6.83 -19.86 45.71
CA ASP A 346 6.30 -18.76 44.91
C ASP A 346 7.01 -18.69 43.55
N LEU A 347 8.33 -18.88 43.48
CA LEU A 347 9.04 -18.97 42.21
C LEU A 347 8.63 -20.19 41.38
N ALA A 348 8.40 -21.33 42.03
CA ALA A 348 7.95 -22.55 41.36
C ALA A 348 6.54 -22.39 40.76
N THR A 349 5.63 -21.76 41.50
CA THR A 349 4.27 -21.48 41.00
C THR A 349 4.26 -20.48 39.85
N GLN A 350 5.13 -19.46 39.88
CA GLN A 350 5.24 -18.46 38.81
C GLN A 350 5.85 -19.04 37.51
N LEU A 351 6.73 -20.04 37.62
CA LEU A 351 7.47 -20.62 36.49
C LEU A 351 6.58 -21.09 35.33
N GLY A 352 5.38 -21.61 35.63
CA GLY A 352 4.43 -22.07 34.63
C GLY A 352 3.89 -20.96 33.71
N SER A 353 3.92 -19.71 34.15
CA SER A 353 3.42 -18.56 33.40
C SER A 353 4.47 -17.91 32.49
N ILE A 354 5.75 -18.28 32.62
CA ILE A 354 6.86 -17.63 31.93
C ILE A 354 7.01 -18.18 30.51
N ASN A 355 6.67 -17.37 29.50
CA ASN A 355 6.63 -17.80 28.10
C ASN A 355 7.88 -17.47 27.27
N SER A 356 8.92 -16.89 27.87
CA SER A 356 10.21 -16.63 27.21
C SER A 356 11.32 -17.49 27.79
N LEU A 357 12.17 -18.04 26.91
CA LEU A 357 13.32 -18.86 27.28
C LEU A 357 14.36 -18.05 28.08
N SER A 358 14.61 -16.80 27.69
CA SER A 358 15.50 -15.89 28.42
C SER A 358 14.99 -15.61 29.84
N ALA A 359 13.69 -15.40 29.99
CA ALA A 359 13.06 -15.18 31.30
C ALA A 359 13.11 -16.43 32.18
N ILE A 360 12.89 -17.63 31.61
CA ILE A 360 13.07 -18.91 32.33
C ILE A 360 14.52 -19.06 32.82
N LYS A 361 15.52 -18.76 31.97
CA LYS A 361 16.94 -18.78 32.36
C LYS A 361 17.25 -17.77 33.47
N THR A 362 16.60 -16.62 33.46
CA THR A 362 16.76 -15.58 34.49
C THR A 362 16.16 -16.05 35.83
N GLN A 363 15.04 -16.77 35.79
CA GLN A 363 14.42 -17.36 36.98
C GLN A 363 15.36 -18.33 37.69
N LYS A 364 16.18 -19.10 36.96
CA LYS A 364 17.23 -19.95 37.54
C LYS A 364 18.22 -19.17 38.39
N LEU A 365 18.75 -18.06 37.86
CA LEU A 365 19.69 -17.20 38.59
C LEU A 365 19.01 -16.53 39.79
N HIS A 366 17.74 -16.14 39.64
CA HIS A 366 16.97 -15.58 40.72
C HIS A 366 16.73 -16.59 41.85
N ALA A 367 16.41 -17.84 41.52
CA ALA A 367 16.26 -18.94 42.46
C ALA A 367 17.52 -19.16 43.31
N GLN A 368 18.70 -19.16 42.69
CA GLN A 368 19.99 -19.24 43.41
C GLN A 368 20.17 -18.11 44.42
N ASN A 369 19.83 -16.88 44.04
CA ASN A 369 19.91 -15.72 44.94
C ASN A 369 18.89 -15.79 46.08
N VAL A 370 17.67 -16.27 45.81
CA VAL A 370 16.63 -16.46 46.83
C VAL A 370 17.07 -17.55 47.81
N TYR A 371 17.61 -18.67 47.33
CA TYR A 371 18.15 -19.73 48.15
C TYR A 371 19.19 -19.22 49.16
N ILE A 372 20.17 -18.44 48.72
CA ILE A 372 21.19 -17.86 49.62
C ILE A 372 20.55 -16.96 50.68
N LYS A 373 19.55 -16.15 50.30
CA LYS A 373 18.80 -15.32 51.26
C LYS A 373 18.04 -16.17 52.28
N GLN A 374 17.43 -17.26 51.85
CA GLN A 374 16.69 -18.16 52.74
C GLN A 374 17.62 -18.91 53.71
N LEU A 375 18.81 -19.33 53.27
CA LEU A 375 19.82 -19.89 54.17
C LEU A 375 20.27 -18.87 55.22
N ASN A 376 20.48 -17.61 54.83
CA ASN A 376 20.82 -16.55 55.80
C ASN A 376 19.68 -16.28 56.78
N GLN A 377 18.44 -16.23 56.30
CA GLN A 377 17.27 -16.06 57.16
C GLN A 377 17.11 -17.23 58.15
N LEU A 378 17.33 -18.47 57.70
CA LEU A 378 17.37 -19.65 58.58
C LEU A 378 18.49 -19.51 59.63
N ALA A 379 19.69 -19.10 59.22
CA ALA A 379 20.84 -18.91 60.10
C ALA A 379 20.61 -17.82 61.18
N ASP A 380 19.76 -16.83 60.92
CA ASP A 380 19.46 -15.73 61.86
C ASP A 380 18.32 -16.04 62.86
N ILE A 381 17.50 -17.08 62.63
CA ILE A 381 16.40 -17.43 63.55
C ILE A 381 16.94 -17.96 64.89
N GLU A 382 16.56 -17.36 66.01
CA GLU A 382 16.89 -17.89 67.34
C GLU A 382 16.03 -19.12 67.65
N VAL A 383 16.68 -20.23 68.04
CA VAL A 383 15.99 -21.48 68.42
C VAL A 383 15.92 -21.55 69.95
N GLU A 384 14.71 -21.66 70.51
CA GLU A 384 14.51 -21.75 71.96
C GLU A 384 15.21 -22.99 72.55
N GLY A 385 16.10 -22.78 73.52
CA GLY A 385 16.78 -23.85 74.26
C GLY A 385 18.07 -24.40 73.64
N GLY A 386 18.55 -23.84 72.52
CA GLY A 386 19.84 -24.21 71.90
C GLY A 386 21.03 -23.40 72.44
N VAL A 387 22.21 -24.01 72.49
CA VAL A 387 23.48 -23.28 72.63
C VAL A 387 23.57 -22.28 71.48
N VAL A 388 23.99 -21.04 71.74
CA VAL A 388 24.21 -20.01 70.71
C VAL A 388 25.34 -20.51 69.78
N GLU A 389 24.99 -21.25 68.74
CA GLU A 389 25.90 -21.50 67.62
C GLU A 389 26.07 -20.19 66.87
N GLU A 390 27.31 -19.73 66.71
CA GLU A 390 27.61 -18.52 65.92
C GLU A 390 26.98 -18.66 64.52
N SER A 391 26.03 -17.78 64.21
CA SER A 391 25.38 -17.77 62.90
C SER A 391 26.42 -17.45 61.83
N LYS A 392 26.57 -18.35 60.86
CA LYS A 392 27.46 -18.15 59.72
C LYS A 392 26.68 -17.59 58.55
N THR A 393 27.15 -16.50 57.97
CA THR A 393 26.52 -15.92 56.78
C THR A 393 26.90 -16.72 55.53
N THR A 394 25.90 -17.18 54.79
CA THR A 394 26.06 -17.83 53.48
C THR A 394 26.23 -16.78 52.37
N ILE A 395 27.26 -16.97 51.54
CA ILE A 395 27.55 -16.16 50.35
C ILE A 395 27.61 -17.04 49.10
N SER A 396 27.37 -16.45 47.93
CA SER A 396 27.53 -17.14 46.65
C SER A 396 29.01 -17.34 46.34
N ASN A 397 29.40 -18.51 45.83
CA ASN A 397 30.73 -18.71 45.24
C ASN A 397 31.11 -17.66 44.18
N ARG A 398 30.15 -17.15 43.40
CA ARG A 398 30.35 -16.11 42.38
C ARG A 398 30.66 -14.73 42.98
N SER A 399 30.33 -14.52 44.25
CA SER A 399 30.62 -13.26 44.94
C SER A 399 32.00 -13.26 45.62
N VAL A 400 32.69 -14.39 45.63
CA VAL A 400 34.04 -14.51 46.20
C VAL A 400 35.04 -13.92 45.21
N ASN A 401 35.68 -12.82 45.59
CA ASN A 401 36.71 -12.20 44.76
C ASN A 401 37.98 -13.06 44.73
N ILE A 402 38.38 -13.51 43.55
CA ILE A 402 39.59 -14.29 43.33
C ILE A 402 40.66 -13.32 42.83
N ASP A 403 41.66 -13.06 43.68
CA ASP A 403 42.79 -12.21 43.34
C ASP A 403 43.75 -12.95 42.39
N TYR A 404 43.44 -12.87 41.09
CA TYR A 404 44.21 -13.47 40.00
C TYR A 404 44.35 -12.47 38.86
N GLN A 405 45.59 -12.24 38.42
CA GLN A 405 45.91 -11.11 37.52
C GLN A 405 45.72 -11.42 36.03
N LYS A 406 45.76 -12.70 35.64
CA LYS A 406 45.63 -13.10 34.23
C LYS A 406 44.15 -13.30 33.88
N THR A 407 43.74 -12.88 32.69
CA THR A 407 42.35 -13.01 32.22
C THR A 407 42.08 -14.34 31.50
N LEU A 408 43.12 -15.08 31.15
CA LEU A 408 43.05 -16.34 30.40
C LEU A 408 44.00 -17.36 31.03
N LEU A 409 43.57 -18.63 31.06
CA LEU A 409 44.39 -19.77 31.46
C LEU A 409 44.91 -20.43 30.19
N SER A 410 46.22 -20.37 29.95
CA SER A 410 46.85 -20.80 28.69
C SER A 410 47.88 -21.92 28.86
N SER A 411 48.19 -22.27 30.11
CA SER A 411 49.15 -23.31 30.48
C SER A 411 48.68 -24.04 31.75
N ASP A 412 49.22 -25.23 32.00
CA ASP A 412 48.96 -25.97 33.25
C ASP A 412 49.39 -25.16 34.49
N GLU A 413 50.46 -24.38 34.37
CA GLU A 413 50.95 -23.49 35.44
C GLU A 413 49.95 -22.36 35.74
N ASP A 414 49.30 -21.79 34.72
CA ASP A 414 48.22 -20.81 34.92
C ASP A 414 47.04 -21.41 35.71
N VAL A 415 46.69 -22.66 35.42
CA VAL A 415 45.60 -23.38 36.10
C VAL A 415 45.96 -23.60 37.58
N GLU A 416 47.18 -24.05 37.87
CA GLU A 416 47.63 -24.25 39.26
C GLU A 416 47.65 -22.94 40.05
N GLU A 417 48.13 -21.84 39.45
CA GLU A 417 48.12 -20.51 40.06
C GLU A 417 46.68 -20.05 40.37
N TYR A 418 45.75 -20.23 39.43
CA TYR A 418 44.35 -19.88 39.62
C TYR A 418 43.69 -20.70 40.74
N LEU A 419 43.91 -22.02 40.77
CA LEU A 419 43.39 -22.89 41.83
C LEU A 419 43.94 -22.51 43.20
N LYS A 420 45.21 -22.08 43.29
CA LYS A 420 45.81 -21.58 44.52
C LYS A 420 45.16 -20.27 44.99
N ALA A 421 44.88 -19.36 44.05
CA ALA A 421 44.17 -18.11 44.34
C ALA A 421 42.72 -18.38 44.80
N LEU A 422 41.99 -19.25 44.10
CA LEU A 422 40.64 -19.69 44.45
C LEU A 422 40.59 -20.30 45.86
N LYS A 423 41.51 -21.25 46.15
CA LYS A 423 41.63 -21.89 47.46
C LYS A 423 41.84 -20.85 48.57
N LYS A 424 42.73 -19.89 48.34
CA LYS A 424 43.00 -18.82 49.31
C LYS A 424 41.75 -17.97 49.55
N ALA A 425 41.05 -17.56 48.50
CA ALA A 425 39.84 -16.74 48.61
C ALA A 425 38.73 -17.46 49.40
N TYR A 426 38.52 -18.77 49.15
CA TYR A 426 37.54 -19.56 49.88
C TYR A 426 37.90 -19.73 51.36
N GLN A 427 39.19 -19.98 51.65
CA GLN A 427 39.67 -20.05 53.03
C GLN A 427 39.51 -18.73 53.77
N ASP A 428 39.74 -17.60 53.10
CA ASP A 428 39.58 -16.28 53.69
C ASP A 428 38.11 -15.92 53.97
N ALA A 429 37.16 -16.35 53.12
CA ALA A 429 35.73 -16.24 53.41
C ALA A 429 35.33 -17.09 54.63
N ILE A 430 35.79 -18.35 54.69
CA ILE A 430 35.51 -19.24 55.84
C ILE A 430 36.06 -18.64 57.16
N ARG A 431 37.25 -18.02 57.13
CA ARG A 431 37.84 -17.33 58.29
C ARG A 431 37.05 -16.10 58.75
N LYS A 432 36.24 -15.49 57.88
CA LYS A 432 35.33 -14.38 58.20
C LYS A 432 33.97 -14.87 58.74
N ASN A 433 33.90 -16.12 59.19
CA ASN A 433 32.69 -16.79 59.66
C ASN A 433 31.59 -16.89 58.58
N GLN A 434 31.98 -17.06 57.31
CA GLN A 434 31.05 -17.23 56.20
C GLN A 434 31.01 -18.70 55.72
N GLN A 435 29.89 -19.11 55.15
CA GLN A 435 29.74 -20.35 54.39
C GLN A 435 29.59 -20.01 52.90
N ILE A 436 30.06 -20.88 52.02
CA ILE A 436 30.00 -20.64 50.57
C ILE A 436 29.02 -21.62 49.95
N ALA A 437 27.92 -21.11 49.40
CA ALA A 437 27.02 -21.89 48.56
C ALA A 437 27.72 -22.20 47.23
N LEU A 438 27.80 -23.49 46.89
CA LEU A 438 28.38 -23.98 45.64
C LEU A 438 27.35 -24.12 44.51
N SER A 439 26.06 -24.03 44.85
CA SER A 439 24.90 -24.22 43.97
C SER A 439 24.59 -23.03 43.05
#